data_AF-A0A958FB72-F1
#
_entry.id   AF-A0A958FB72-F1
#
_cell.length_a   1.000
_cell.length_b   1.000
_cell.length_c   1.000
_cell.angle_alpha   90.00
_cell.angle_beta   90.00
_cell.angle_gamma   90.00
#
_symmetry.space_group_name_H-M   'P 1'
#
loop_
_entity.id
_entity.type
_entity.pdbx_description
1 polymer ?
#
loop_
_entity_poly.entity_id
_entity_poly.type
_entity_poly.pdbx_seq_one_letter_code
_entity_poly.pdbx_strand_id
1 'polypeptide(L)'
;MNKFTQNGSSHALFAVCLPGLAPVLRQEMAQWQFALEGPEETGGVGYSGRLEDLYRANLQLRSASRILLRLGSFYAGGFPELKRKVRRLP
;
A
#
# COMPACT_ATOMS: atom_id res chain seq x y z
N MET A 1 -18.77 -10.28 15.57
CA MET A 1 -17.63 -9.89 14.69
C MET A 1 -16.62 -9.14 15.54
N ASN A 2 -15.42 -9.68 15.71
CA ASN A 2 -14.53 -9.47 16.87
C ASN A 2 -13.97 -8.05 17.06
N LYS A 3 -14.01 -7.56 18.31
CA LYS A 3 -13.52 -6.27 18.81
C LYS A 3 -11.99 -6.22 19.09
N PHE A 4 -11.18 -7.11 18.50
CA PHE A 4 -9.77 -7.30 18.89
C PHE A 4 -8.72 -6.51 18.10
N THR A 5 -9.07 -5.72 17.09
CA THR A 5 -8.09 -5.13 16.15
C THR A 5 -8.33 -3.64 15.88
N GLN A 6 -8.34 -2.83 16.95
CA GLN A 6 -8.50 -1.37 16.85
C GLN A 6 -7.26 -0.56 17.27
N ASN A 7 -6.07 -1.17 17.35
CA ASN A 7 -4.84 -0.48 17.77
C ASN A 7 -3.73 -0.59 16.72
N GLY A 8 -3.69 0.38 15.80
CA GLY A 8 -2.60 0.54 14.84
C GLY A 8 -2.73 1.86 14.09
N SER A 9 -1.61 2.56 13.88
CA SER A 9 -1.57 3.77 13.04
C SER A 9 -1.92 3.42 11.58
N SER A 10 -2.51 4.38 10.86
CA SER A 10 -2.73 4.23 9.42
C SER A 10 -1.39 4.34 8.68
N HIS A 11 -1.20 3.49 7.67
CA HIS A 11 -0.01 3.41 6.83
C HIS A 11 -0.38 3.68 5.37
N ALA A 12 0.58 4.23 4.61
CA ALA A 12 0.47 4.33 3.16
C ALA A 12 0.87 2.98 2.53
N LEU A 13 -0.06 2.40 1.79
CA LEU A 13 0.03 1.07 1.19
C LEU A 13 -0.10 1.16 -0.34
N PHE A 14 0.40 0.15 -1.04
CA PHE A 14 0.31 0.08 -2.49
C PHE A 14 0.04 -1.35 -2.95
N ALA A 15 -1.02 -1.54 -3.72
CA ALA A 15 -1.36 -2.81 -4.33
C ALA A 15 -0.84 -2.81 -5.78
N VAL A 16 0.15 -3.65 -6.07
CA VAL A 16 0.76 -3.75 -7.39
C VAL A 16 -0.06 -4.67 -8.28
N CYS A 17 -0.21 -4.35 -9.55
CA CYS A 17 -0.84 -5.23 -10.55
C CYS A 17 -0.08 -5.18 -11.89
N LEU A 18 -0.45 -6.08 -12.80
CA LEU A 18 0.04 -6.04 -14.18
C LEU A 18 -0.54 -4.80 -14.91
N PRO A 19 0.19 -4.26 -15.92
CA PRO A 19 -0.35 -3.21 -16.78
C PRO A 19 -1.71 -3.59 -17.37
N GLY A 20 -2.66 -2.65 -17.37
CA GLY A 20 -4.03 -2.87 -17.83
C GLY A 20 -4.99 -3.48 -16.80
N LEU A 21 -4.51 -3.97 -15.65
CA LEU A 21 -5.36 -4.52 -14.58
C LEU A 21 -5.72 -3.51 -13.47
N ALA A 22 -5.16 -2.30 -13.50
CA ALA A 22 -5.42 -1.30 -12.47
C ALA A 22 -6.91 -0.97 -12.27
N PRO A 23 -7.76 -0.88 -13.32
CA PRO A 23 -9.20 -0.67 -13.14
C PRO A 23 -9.91 -1.83 -12.44
N VAL A 24 -9.51 -3.07 -12.77
CA VAL A 24 -10.06 -4.29 -12.14
C VAL A 24 -9.66 -4.34 -10.67
N LEU A 25 -8.38 -4.09 -10.38
CA LEU A 25 -7.87 -4.04 -9.01
C LEU A 25 -8.56 -2.95 -8.20
N ARG A 26 -8.72 -1.75 -8.76
CA ARG A 26 -9.40 -0.65 -8.08
C ARG A 26 -10.85 -0.99 -7.76
N GLN A 27 -11.56 -1.62 -8.70
CA GLN A 27 -12.93 -2.07 -8.48
C GLN A 27 -13.01 -3.14 -7.38
N GLU A 28 -12.14 -4.15 -7.42
CA GLU A 28 -12.05 -5.19 -6.40
C GLU A 28 -11.76 -4.58 -5.01
N MET A 29 -10.80 -3.65 -4.93
CA MET A 29 -10.47 -2.97 -3.69
C MET A 29 -11.61 -2.12 -3.14
N ALA A 30 -12.40 -1.47 -4.01
CA ALA A 30 -13.60 -0.74 -3.62
C ALA A 30 -14.68 -1.66 -3.05
N GLN A 31 -14.86 -2.86 -3.62
CA GLN A 31 -15.80 -3.88 -3.10
C GLN A 31 -15.42 -4.35 -1.69
N TRP A 32 -14.12 -4.50 -1.42
CA TRP A 32 -13.59 -4.85 -0.10
C TRP A 32 -13.44 -3.66 0.86
N GLN A 33 -13.86 -2.47 0.42
CA GLN A 33 -13.89 -1.23 1.20
C GLN A 33 -12.50 -0.78 1.69
N PHE A 34 -11.45 -0.94 0.87
CA PHE A 34 -10.16 -0.33 1.15
C PHE A 34 -10.19 1.19 0.91
N ALA A 35 -9.44 1.95 1.70
CA ALA A 35 -9.38 3.42 1.58
C ALA A 35 -8.44 3.84 0.44
N LEU A 36 -8.97 3.82 -0.78
CA LEU A 36 -8.24 4.17 -2.00
C LEU A 36 -7.71 5.61 -1.98
N GLU A 37 -6.47 5.79 -2.42
CA GLU A 37 -5.82 7.09 -2.56
C GLU A 37 -5.65 7.45 -4.03
N GLY A 38 -5.98 8.70 -4.38
CA GLY A 38 -5.72 9.25 -5.72
C GLY A 38 -6.32 8.44 -6.89
N PRO A 39 -5.92 8.79 -8.13
CA PRO A 39 -6.17 7.97 -9.31
C PRO A 39 -5.26 6.72 -9.32
N GLU A 40 -5.49 5.82 -10.28
CA GLU A 40 -4.59 4.69 -10.53
C GLU A 40 -3.18 5.19 -10.89
N GLU A 41 -2.16 4.58 -10.30
CA GLU A 41 -0.77 4.87 -10.61
C GLU A 41 -0.23 3.84 -11.61
N THR A 42 0.86 4.17 -12.31
CA THR A 42 1.51 3.18 -13.18
C THR A 42 1.95 1.97 -12.36
N GLY A 43 1.34 0.81 -12.64
CA GLY A 43 1.68 -0.46 -12.01
C GLY A 43 0.90 -0.79 -10.74
N GLY A 44 -0.12 -0.02 -10.35
CA GLY A 44 -0.97 -0.38 -9.22
C GLY A 44 -1.89 0.71 -8.69
N VAL A 45 -2.37 0.50 -7.47
CA VAL A 45 -3.33 1.38 -6.78
C VAL A 45 -2.82 1.69 -5.38
N GLY A 46 -2.68 2.99 -5.08
CA GLY A 46 -2.39 3.49 -3.74
C GLY A 46 -3.61 3.44 -2.83
N TYR A 47 -3.40 3.12 -1.56
CA TYR A 47 -4.45 3.13 -0.55
C TYR A 47 -3.85 3.31 0.84
N SER A 48 -4.65 3.80 1.79
CA SER A 48 -4.29 3.81 3.21
C SER A 48 -4.98 2.70 3.96
N GLY A 49 -4.34 2.25 5.03
CA GLY A 49 -4.90 1.24 5.90
C GLY A 49 -3.97 0.89 7.03
N ARG A 50 -4.48 0.14 7.99
CA ARG A 50 -3.66 -0.40 9.07
C ARG A 50 -3.02 -1.70 8.63
N LEU A 51 -2.19 -2.29 9.49
CA LEU A 51 -1.58 -3.60 9.20
C LEU A 51 -2.64 -4.68 8.95
N GLU A 52 -3.80 -4.62 9.61
CA GLU A 52 -4.91 -5.53 9.33
C GLU A 52 -5.44 -5.39 7.91
N ASP A 53 -5.49 -4.17 7.37
CA ASP A 53 -5.92 -3.93 5.99
C ASP A 53 -4.86 -4.44 5.01
N LEU A 54 -3.57 -4.34 5.34
CA LEU A 54 -2.49 -4.98 4.58
C LEU A 54 -2.66 -6.50 4.55
N TYR A 55 -2.93 -7.15 5.70
CA TYR A 55 -3.15 -8.59 5.76
C TYR A 55 -4.41 -9.00 4.98
N ARG A 56 -5.51 -8.25 5.16
CA ARG A 56 -6.73 -8.47 4.40
C ARG A 56 -6.50 -8.34 2.90
N ALA A 57 -5.77 -7.33 2.45
CA ALA A 57 -5.45 -7.13 1.04
C ALA A 57 -4.69 -8.33 0.46
N ASN A 58 -3.72 -8.89 1.19
CA ASN A 58 -2.99 -10.09 0.77
C ASN A 58 -3.90 -11.33 0.64
N LEU A 59 -4.94 -11.44 1.47
CA LEU A 59 -5.84 -12.59 1.46
C LEU A 59 -7.01 -12.45 0.48
N GLN A 60 -7.47 -11.22 0.25
CA GLN A 60 -8.73 -10.93 -0.44
C GLN A 60 -8.53 -10.53 -1.91
N LEU A 61 -7.44 -9.85 -2.26
CA LEU A 61 -7.22 -9.32 -3.60
C LEU A 61 -6.63 -10.38 -4.52
N ARG A 62 -7.33 -10.69 -5.62
CA ARG A 62 -6.93 -11.69 -6.60
C ARG A 62 -6.21 -11.07 -7.80
N SER A 63 -6.45 -9.79 -8.04
CA SER A 63 -5.84 -9.04 -9.15
C SER A 63 -4.52 -8.36 -8.77
N ALA A 64 -4.20 -8.27 -7.47
CA ALA A 64 -2.93 -7.75 -6.98
C ALA A 64 -1.85 -8.84 -7.02
N SER A 65 -0.65 -8.49 -7.49
CA SER A 65 0.53 -9.37 -7.49
C SER A 65 1.34 -9.29 -6.19
N ARG A 66 1.32 -8.14 -5.52
CA ARG A 66 1.95 -7.91 -4.20
C ARG A 66 1.38 -6.69 -3.52
N ILE A 67 1.41 -6.69 -2.19
CA ILE A 67 1.03 -5.56 -1.35
C ILE A 67 2.29 -4.99 -0.68
N LEU A 68 2.49 -3.69 -0.80
CA LEU A 68 3.65 -2.97 -0.29
C LEU A 68 3.23 -1.98 0.79
N LEU A 69 4.05 -1.84 1.84
CA LEU A 69 3.97 -0.78 2.83
C LEU A 69 5.08 0.24 2.56
N ARG A 70 4.71 1.52 2.47
CA ARG A 70 5.67 2.61 2.21
C ARG A 70 6.32 3.04 3.52
N LEU A 71 7.60 2.70 3.69
CA LEU A 71 8.40 3.10 4.86
C LEU A 71 8.74 4.60 4.85
N GLY A 72 8.89 5.19 3.66
CA GLY A 72 9.16 6.62 3.50
C GLY A 72 9.40 7.00 2.04
N SER A 73 9.46 8.30 1.78
CA SER A 73 9.84 8.88 0.49
C SER A 73 10.72 10.10 0.75
N PHE A 74 11.87 10.18 0.09
CA PHE A 74 12.78 11.30 0.22
C PHE A 74 13.69 11.43 -0.99
N TYR A 75 14.10 12.66 -1.30
CA TYR A 75 15.14 12.94 -2.27
C TYR A 75 16.52 12.53 -1.73
N ALA A 76 17.40 12.02 -2.60
CA ALA A 76 18.81 11.79 -2.27
C ALA A 76 19.67 12.16 -3.48
N GLY A 77 20.49 13.21 -3.35
CA GLY A 77 21.38 13.68 -4.44
C GLY A 77 22.65 12.85 -4.60
N GLY A 78 22.92 11.92 -3.68
CA GLY A 78 24.06 11.03 -3.72
C GLY A 78 24.03 9.96 -2.64
N PHE A 79 24.92 8.97 -2.75
CA PHE A 79 24.94 7.81 -1.87
C PHE A 79 25.08 8.12 -0.36
N PRO A 80 25.92 9.08 0.09
CA PRO A 80 26.01 9.42 1.52
C PRO A 80 24.68 9.93 2.10
N GLU A 81 23.93 10.72 1.33
CA GLU A 81 22.63 11.23 1.74
C GLU A 81 21.60 10.10 1.80
N LEU A 82 21.57 9.22 0.81
CA LEU A 82 20.73 8.03 0.80
C LEU A 82 20.96 7.20 2.07
N LYS A 83 22.22 6.84 2.37
CA LYS A 83 22.58 6.06 3.56
C LYS A 83 22.13 6.72 4.85
N ARG A 84 22.31 8.04 4.98
CA ARG A 84 21.89 8.81 6.16
C ARG A 84 20.36 8.81 6.33
N LYS A 85 19.60 8.97 5.25
CA LYS A 85 18.13 9.04 5.30
C LYS A 85 17.49 7.66 5.49
N VAL A 86 17.98 6.62 4.81
CA VAL A 86 17.52 5.23 4.98
C VAL A 86 17.67 4.77 6.43
N ARG A 87 18.78 5.09 7.10
CA ARG A 87 19.01 4.75 8.52
C ARG A 87 18.00 5.35 9.50
N ARG A 88 17.18 6.32 9.06
CA ARG A 88 16.14 6.97 9.88
C ARG A 88 14.75 6.40 9.61
N LEU A 89 14.61 5.53 8.62
CA LEU A 89 13.36 4.81 8.42
C LEU A 89 13.10 3.88 9.61
N PRO A 90 11.83 3.69 10.00
CA PRO A 90 11.45 2.77 11.07
C PRO A 90 11.83 1.32 10.77
#